data_AF-A0A524RVT0-F1
#
_entry.id   AF-A0A524RVT0-F1
#
_cell.length_a   1.000
_cell.length_b   1.000
_cell.length_c   1.000
_cell.angle_alpha   90.00
_cell.angle_beta   90.00
_cell.angle_gamma   90.00
#
_symmetry.space_group_name_H-M   'P 1'
#
loop_
_entity.id
_entity.type
_entity.pdbx_description
1 polymer ?
#
loop_
_entity_poly.entity_id
_entity_poly.type
_entity_poly.pdbx_seq_one_letter_code
_entity_poly.pdbx_strand_id
1 'polypeptide(L)'
;MLILAVWIGWDSFTALWFDPGAETLAGAALSAQGQGGLALLGSSFVTVFVAELGDKTQLATVAISGTSDRPVMVFFGSATALVLASLLGAAAGGSLAAVIPAPWLKLVAAVGFVWIGARLLLAPRAQARGN
;
A
#
# COMPACT_ATOMS: atom_id res chain seq x y z
N MET A 1 -19.16 -12.55 -4.31
CA MET A 1 -18.57 -12.81 -5.65
C MET A 1 -17.40 -11.88 -5.98
N LEU A 2 -17.52 -10.55 -5.76
CA LEU A 2 -16.41 -9.59 -5.91
C LEU A 2 -15.19 -9.88 -5.02
N ILE A 3 -15.39 -10.35 -3.78
CA ILE A 3 -14.30 -10.70 -2.85
C ILE A 3 -13.49 -11.92 -3.32
N LEU A 4 -14.12 -12.87 -4.04
CA LEU A 4 -13.43 -14.04 -4.60
C LEU A 4 -12.65 -13.69 -5.88
N ALA A 5 -13.15 -12.75 -6.68
CA ALA A 5 -12.43 -12.25 -7.87
C ALA A 5 -11.18 -11.44 -7.50
N VAL A 6 -11.24 -10.68 -6.40
CA VAL A 6 -10.08 -9.96 -5.85
C VAL A 6 -9.04 -10.94 -5.30
N TRP A 7 -9.46 -12.04 -4.67
CA TRP A 7 -8.55 -13.03 -4.10
C TRP A 7 -7.79 -13.83 -5.18
N ILE A 8 -8.47 -14.27 -6.25
CA ILE A 8 -7.84 -14.97 -7.38
C ILE A 8 -6.88 -14.04 -8.16
N GLY A 9 -7.20 -12.75 -8.23
CA GLY A 9 -6.31 -11.75 -8.82
C GLY A 9 -5.04 -11.50 -8.00
N TRP A 10 -5.09 -11.67 -6.68
CA TRP A 10 -3.98 -11.39 -5.77
C TRP A 10 -2.81 -12.38 -5.93
N ASP A 11 -3.10 -13.66 -6.15
CA ASP A 11 -2.06 -14.68 -6.38
C ASP A 11 -1.34 -14.48 -7.72
N SER A 12 -2.08 -14.05 -8.75
CA SER A 12 -1.49 -13.73 -10.06
C SER A 12 -0.69 -12.42 -10.02
N PHE A 13 -1.15 -11.45 -9.23
CA PHE A 13 -0.48 -10.17 -9.01
C PHE A 13 0.83 -10.34 -8.23
N THR A 14 0.85 -11.19 -7.20
CA THR A 14 2.08 -11.49 -6.46
C THR A 14 3.09 -12.27 -7.30
N ALA A 15 2.63 -13.15 -8.19
CA ALA A 15 3.50 -13.80 -9.17
C ALA A 15 4.13 -12.78 -10.13
N LEU A 16 3.35 -11.81 -10.62
CA LEU A 16 3.85 -10.74 -11.50
C LEU A 16 4.83 -9.79 -10.78
N TRP A 17 4.57 -9.48 -9.52
CA TRP A 17 5.38 -8.56 -8.71
C TRP A 17 6.74 -9.15 -8.32
N PHE A 18 6.83 -10.47 -8.17
CA PHE A 18 8.07 -11.17 -7.81
C PHE A 18 8.72 -11.91 -9.00
N ASP A 19 8.18 -11.78 -10.21
CA ASP A 19 8.79 -12.34 -11.42
C ASP A 19 9.97 -11.46 -11.86
N PRO A 20 11.23 -11.96 -11.83
CA PRO A 20 12.40 -11.17 -12.21
C PRO A 20 12.41 -10.77 -13.69
N GLY A 21 11.61 -11.43 -14.54
CA GLY A 21 11.53 -11.17 -15.99
C GLY A 21 10.50 -10.11 -16.38
N ALA A 22 9.50 -9.85 -15.54
CA ALA A 22 8.44 -8.89 -15.79
C ALA A 22 8.98 -7.47 -15.99
N GLU A 23 10.01 -7.09 -15.23
CA GLU A 23 10.69 -5.78 -15.30
C GLU A 23 11.38 -5.58 -16.66
N THR A 24 12.04 -6.62 -17.18
CA THR A 24 12.70 -6.59 -18.50
C THR A 24 11.71 -6.54 -19.66
N LEU A 25 10.58 -7.24 -19.56
CA LEU A 25 9.53 -7.24 -20.59
C LEU A 25 8.74 -5.92 -20.58
N ALA A 26 8.46 -5.37 -19.40
CA ALA A 26 7.87 -4.05 -19.26
C ALA A 26 8.82 -2.97 -19.78
N GLY A 27 10.11 -3.01 -19.43
CA GLY A 27 11.12 -2.07 -19.95
C GLY A 27 11.29 -2.15 -21.48
N ALA A 28 11.21 -3.35 -22.07
CA ALA A 28 11.23 -3.54 -23.51
C ALA A 28 9.97 -2.99 -24.20
N ALA A 29 8.79 -3.21 -23.60
CA ALA A 29 7.52 -2.67 -24.13
C ALA A 29 7.46 -1.14 -24.05
N LEU A 30 8.00 -0.55 -22.98
CA LEU A 30 8.05 0.89 -22.76
C LEU A 30 9.05 1.59 -23.68
N SER A 31 10.23 0.99 -23.90
CA SER A 31 11.24 1.52 -24.82
C SER A 31 10.79 1.42 -26.29
N ALA A 32 10.01 0.40 -26.66
CA ALA A 32 9.37 0.30 -27.97
C ALA A 32 8.23 1.33 -28.18
N GLN A 33 7.59 1.80 -27.11
CA GLN A 33 6.43 2.71 -27.19
C GLN A 33 6.79 4.20 -27.08
N GLY A 34 8.04 4.57 -26.80
CA GLY A 34 8.48 5.96 -26.78
C GLY A 34 7.70 6.85 -25.79
N GLN A 35 7.27 6.28 -24.65
CA GLN A 35 6.51 7.03 -23.66
C GLN A 35 7.42 8.00 -22.88
N GLY A 36 7.12 9.30 -22.95
CA GLY A 36 7.82 10.31 -22.14
C GLY A 36 7.58 10.10 -20.64
N GLY A 37 8.56 10.44 -19.79
CA GLY A 37 8.47 10.22 -18.34
C GLY A 37 7.22 10.83 -17.67
N LEU A 38 6.66 11.90 -18.25
CA LEU A 38 5.40 12.50 -17.81
C LEU A 38 4.18 11.58 -18.07
N ALA A 39 4.19 10.82 -19.17
CA ALA A 39 3.14 9.84 -19.46
C ALA A 39 3.20 8.65 -18.49
N LEU A 40 4.40 8.23 -18.08
CA LEU A 40 4.58 7.19 -17.06
C LEU A 40 4.08 7.66 -15.70
N LEU A 41 4.45 8.89 -15.30
CA LEU A 41 3.97 9.48 -14.06
C LEU A 41 2.45 9.65 -14.08
N GLY A 42 1.89 10.17 -15.18
CA GLY A 42 0.45 10.35 -15.33
C GLY A 42 -0.34 9.04 -15.30
N SER A 43 0.10 8.02 -16.03
CA SER A 43 -0.55 6.70 -16.04
C SER A 43 -0.45 6.00 -14.69
N SER A 44 0.74 5.96 -14.09
CA SER A 44 0.95 5.36 -12.77
C SER A 44 0.12 6.07 -11.70
N PHE A 45 0.09 7.41 -11.73
CA PHE A 45 -0.73 8.22 -10.84
C PHE A 45 -2.22 7.89 -11.00
N VAL A 46 -2.76 7.90 -12.22
CA VAL A 46 -4.19 7.64 -12.45
C VAL A 46 -4.54 6.20 -12.05
N THR A 47 -3.72 5.22 -12.41
CA THR A 47 -3.95 3.81 -12.06
C THR A 47 -3.95 3.62 -10.53
N VAL A 48 -2.96 4.15 -9.82
CA VAL A 48 -2.90 4.07 -8.36
C VAL A 48 -4.03 4.88 -7.72
N PHE A 49 -4.30 6.09 -8.21
CA PHE A 49 -5.37 6.94 -7.70
C PHE A 49 -6.74 6.27 -7.81
N VAL A 50 -7.07 5.68 -8.97
CA VAL A 50 -8.32 4.94 -9.17
C VAL A 50 -8.37 3.67 -8.31
N ALA A 51 -7.24 2.97 -8.14
CA ALA A 51 -7.15 1.80 -7.28
C ALA A 51 -7.35 2.15 -5.78
N GLU A 52 -6.94 3.35 -5.37
CA GLU A 52 -6.98 3.82 -3.99
C GLU A 52 -8.22 4.68 -3.66
N LEU A 53 -9.00 5.11 -4.66
CA LEU A 53 -10.24 5.86 -4.46
C LEU A 53 -11.27 5.01 -3.70
N GLY A 54 -11.61 5.44 -2.49
CA GLY A 54 -12.49 4.70 -1.58
C GLY A 54 -11.77 3.65 -0.72
N ASP A 55 -10.43 3.67 -0.65
CA ASP A 55 -9.71 2.81 0.29
C ASP A 55 -10.16 3.04 1.74
N LYS A 56 -10.05 1.99 2.54
CA LYS A 56 -10.37 1.95 3.97
C LYS A 56 -9.68 3.06 4.74
N THR A 57 -8.51 3.50 4.29
CA THR A 57 -7.80 4.65 4.87
C THR A 57 -8.52 5.97 4.61
N GLN A 58 -9.20 6.14 3.46
CA GLN A 58 -10.01 7.32 3.17
C GLN A 58 -11.26 7.36 4.05
N LEU A 59 -11.92 6.22 4.27
CA LEU A 59 -13.05 6.12 5.22
C LEU A 59 -12.61 6.36 6.66
N ALA A 60 -11.45 5.84 7.08
CA ALA A 60 -10.89 6.09 8.41
C ALA A 60 -10.54 7.58 8.60
N THR A 61 -9.98 8.22 7.57
CA THR A 61 -9.66 9.66 7.60
C THR A 61 -10.92 10.50 7.69
N VAL A 62 -11.96 10.19 6.94
CA VAL A 62 -13.27 10.87 7.02
C VAL A 62 -13.93 10.64 8.38
N ALA A 63 -13.85 9.43 8.95
CA ALA A 63 -14.39 9.12 10.27
C ALA A 63 -13.67 9.91 11.39
N ILE A 64 -12.33 9.95 11.38
CA ILE A 64 -11.53 10.72 12.34
C ILE A 64 -11.78 12.23 12.15
N SER A 65 -11.89 12.69 10.90
CA SER A 65 -12.21 14.08 10.55
C SER A 65 -13.59 14.50 11.06
N GLY A 66 -14.59 13.63 10.97
CA GLY A 66 -15.95 13.88 11.49
C GLY A 66 -16.03 13.98 13.01
N THR A 67 -15.04 13.46 13.74
CA THR A 67 -14.94 13.56 15.21
C THR A 67 -13.96 14.64 15.69
N SER A 68 -13.31 15.36 14.78
CA SER A 68 -12.26 16.33 15.11
C SER A 68 -12.73 17.77 14.90
N ASP A 69 -12.44 18.65 15.86
CA ASP A 69 -12.77 20.08 15.77
C ASP A 69 -12.05 20.80 14.62
N ARG A 70 -11.04 20.17 14.01
CA ARG A 70 -10.24 20.72 12.89
C ARG A 70 -10.04 19.72 11.76
N PRO A 71 -11.09 19.40 10.97
CA PRO A 71 -11.07 18.39 9.92
C PRO A 71 -10.01 18.66 8.83
N VAL A 72 -9.78 19.93 8.51
CA VAL A 72 -8.77 20.36 7.53
C VAL A 72 -7.34 20.01 7.97
N MET A 73 -7.06 20.12 9.27
CA MET A 73 -5.72 19.85 9.81
C MET A 73 -5.42 18.35 9.84
N VAL A 74 -6.45 17.52 10.10
CA VAL A 74 -6.38 16.05 10.01
C VAL A 74 -6.13 15.61 8.56
N PHE A 75 -6.83 16.21 7.60
CA PHE A 75 -6.62 15.94 6.18
C PHE A 75 -5.18 16.21 5.75
N PHE A 76 -4.66 17.41 5.97
CA PHE A 76 -3.27 17.71 5.59
C PHE A 76 -2.25 16.87 6.35
N GLY A 77 -2.46 16.60 7.64
CA GLY A 77 -1.60 15.71 8.42
C GLY A 77 -1.52 14.30 7.82
N SER A 78 -2.68 13.71 7.51
CA SER A 78 -2.76 12.38 6.88
C SER A 78 -2.16 12.35 5.48
N ALA A 79 -2.42 13.36 4.65
CA ALA A 79 -1.89 13.46 3.30
C ALA A 79 -0.36 13.59 3.29
N THR A 80 0.19 14.46 4.13
CA THR A 80 1.66 14.60 4.28
C THR A 80 2.28 13.32 4.81
N ALA A 81 1.67 12.67 5.80
CA ALA A 81 2.16 11.40 6.34
C ALA A 81 2.20 10.30 5.25
N LEU A 82 1.16 10.21 4.43
CA LEU A 82 1.10 9.24 3.33
C LEU A 82 2.18 9.50 2.28
N VAL A 83 2.35 10.75 1.85
CA VAL A 83 3.40 11.12 0.87
C VAL A 83 4.79 10.76 1.40
N LEU A 84 5.08 11.12 2.66
CA LEU A 84 6.36 10.81 3.28
C LEU A 84 6.58 9.30 3.41
N ALA A 85 5.58 8.55 3.85
CA ALA A 85 5.65 7.09 3.97
C ALA A 85 5.91 6.42 2.61
N SER A 86 5.21 6.86 1.56
CA SER A 86 5.40 6.36 0.19
C SER A 86 6.77 6.72 -0.37
N LEU A 87 7.26 7.93 -0.13
CA LEU A 87 8.57 8.37 -0.60
C LEU A 87 9.70 7.57 0.08
N LEU A 88 9.59 7.39 1.40
CA LEU A 88 10.52 6.56 2.17
C LEU A 88 10.43 5.10 1.73
N GLY A 89 9.22 4.58 1.51
CA GLY A 89 8.99 3.22 1.02
C GLY A 89 9.57 2.99 -0.38
N ALA A 90 9.46 3.94 -1.28
CA ALA A 90 10.04 3.86 -2.63
C ALA A 90 11.57 3.95 -2.60
N ALA A 91 12.12 4.90 -1.83
CA ALA A 91 13.57 5.09 -1.69
C ALA A 91 14.24 3.90 -0.98
N ALA A 92 13.62 3.43 0.11
CA ALA A 92 14.08 2.27 0.85
C ALA A 92 13.80 0.97 0.09
N GLY A 93 12.71 0.84 -0.64
CA GLY A 93 12.31 -0.40 -1.32
C GLY A 93 13.34 -0.86 -2.34
N GLY A 94 13.80 0.04 -3.22
CA GLY A 94 14.83 -0.30 -4.21
C GLY A 94 16.20 -0.60 -3.59
N SER A 95 16.56 0.09 -2.51
CA SER A 95 17.86 -0.08 -1.85
C SER A 95 17.89 -1.26 -0.86
N LEU A 96 16.80 -1.53 -0.14
CA LEU A 96 16.66 -2.73 0.71
C LEU A 96 16.58 -4.00 -0.12
N ALA A 97 15.91 -4.00 -1.27
CA ALA A 97 15.81 -5.18 -2.13
C ALA A 97 17.17 -5.63 -2.68
N ALA A 98 18.12 -4.70 -2.82
CA ALA A 98 19.48 -5.01 -3.25
C ALA A 98 20.37 -5.58 -2.14
N VAL A 99 20.05 -5.33 -0.87
CA VAL A 99 20.88 -5.71 0.29
C VAL A 99 20.28 -6.88 1.07
N ILE A 100 18.96 -7.00 1.12
CA ILE A 100 18.24 -7.99 1.94
C ILE A 100 17.60 -9.06 1.05
N PRO A 101 17.99 -10.34 1.19
CA PRO A 101 17.36 -11.42 0.44
C PRO A 101 15.87 -11.54 0.72
N ALA A 102 15.06 -11.73 -0.34
CA ALA A 102 13.60 -11.83 -0.27
C ALA A 102 13.03 -12.78 0.82
N PRO A 103 13.64 -13.94 1.16
CA PRO A 103 13.15 -14.80 2.23
C PRO A 103 13.12 -14.13 3.60
N TRP A 104 14.10 -13.27 3.89
CA TRP A 104 14.19 -12.54 5.16
C TRP A 104 13.13 -11.45 5.25
N LEU A 105 12.86 -10.74 4.14
CA LEU A 105 11.76 -9.77 4.08
C LEU A 105 10.41 -10.43 4.38
N LYS A 106 10.17 -11.61 3.79
CA LYS A 106 8.94 -12.40 4.03
C LYS A 106 8.82 -12.85 5.48
N LEU A 107 9.92 -13.31 6.08
CA LEU A 107 9.93 -13.73 7.48
C LEU A 107 9.61 -12.57 8.42
N VAL A 108 10.23 -11.40 8.22
CA VAL A 108 9.98 -10.20 9.04
C VAL A 108 8.52 -9.76 8.91
N ALA A 109 7.98 -9.74 7.69
CA ALA A 109 6.57 -9.42 7.46
C ALA A 109 5.62 -10.41 8.16
N ALA A 110 5.91 -11.72 8.07
CA ALA A 110 5.11 -12.75 8.73
C ALA A 110 5.13 -12.62 10.26
N VAL A 111 6.31 -12.41 10.85
CA VAL A 111 6.46 -12.21 12.31
C VAL A 111 5.73 -10.95 12.77
N GLY A 112 5.87 -9.84 12.03
CA GLY A 112 5.16 -8.59 12.33
C GLY A 112 3.65 -8.77 12.28
N PHE A 113 3.14 -9.48 11.28
CA PHE A 113 1.72 -9.78 11.14
C PHE A 113 1.17 -10.61 12.31
N VAL A 114 1.88 -11.69 12.70
CA VAL A 114 1.49 -12.51 13.86
C VAL A 114 1.51 -11.69 15.14
N TRP A 115 2.50 -10.83 15.32
CA TRP A 115 2.63 -9.97 16.50
C TRP A 115 1.47 -8.98 16.63
N ILE A 116 1.13 -8.27 15.54
CA ILE A 116 0.00 -7.34 15.50
C ILE A 116 -1.32 -8.10 15.69
N GLY A 117 -1.48 -9.24 15.01
CA GLY A 117 -2.66 -10.10 15.14
C GLY A 117 -2.87 -10.60 16.58
N ALA A 118 -1.81 -11.05 17.24
CA ALA A 118 -1.85 -11.47 18.63
C ALA A 118 -2.22 -10.31 19.56
N ARG A 119 -1.64 -9.12 19.36
CA ARG A 119 -2.00 -7.90 20.12
C ARG A 119 -3.47 -7.53 19.96
N LEU A 120 -4.02 -7.61 18.75
CA LEU A 120 -5.44 -7.35 18.47
C LEU A 120 -6.36 -8.39 19.12
N LEU A 121 -5.98 -9.67 19.12
CA LEU A 121 -6.77 -10.74 19.74
C LEU A 121 -6.74 -10.68 21.27
N LEU A 122 -5.60 -10.28 21.84
CA LEU A 122 -5.40 -10.13 23.28
C LEU A 122 -5.86 -8.76 23.80
N ALA A 123 -6.14 -7.80 22.91
CA ALA A 123 -6.69 -6.50 23.29
C ALA A 123 -8.00 -6.73 24.06
N PRO A 124 -8.07 -6.33 25.35
CA PRO A 124 -9.28 -6.48 26.12
C PRO A 124 -10.44 -5.79 25.40
N ARG A 125 -11.56 -6.48 25.19
CA ARG A 125 -12.82 -5.91 24.66
C ARG A 125 -13.49 -4.95 25.66
N ALA A 126 -12.70 -4.21 26.42
CA ALA A 126 -13.12 -3.36 27.53
C ALA A 126 -13.40 -1.93 27.04
N GLN A 127 -14.17 -1.79 25.96
CA GLN A 127 -14.64 -0.50 25.43
C GLN A 127 -16.08 -0.58 24.88
N ALA A 128 -16.88 -1.52 25.39
CA ALA A 128 -18.29 -1.66 25.00
C ALA A 128 -19.29 -1.23 26.09
N ARG A 129 -18.86 -0.74 27.27
CA ARG A 129 -19.77 -0.18 28.29
C ARG A 129 -19.13 0.92 29.14
N GLY A 130 -19.72 2.11 29.10
CA GLY A 130 -19.44 3.31 29.92
C GLY A 130 -19.11 4.49 29.01
N ASN A 131 -19.93 5.55 28.86
CA ASN A 131 -21.08 6.06 29.60
C ASN A 131 -22.05 6.70 28.61
#